data_AF-A0A7S1S1E8-F1
#
_entry.id   AF-A0A7S1S1E8-F1
#
_cell.length_a   1.000
_cell.length_b   1.000
_cell.length_c   1.000
_cell.angle_alpha   90.00
_cell.angle_beta   90.00
_cell.angle_gamma   90.00
#
_symmetry.space_group_name_H-M   'P 1'
#
loop_
_entity.id
_entity.type
_entity.pdbx_description
1 polymer ?
#
loop_
_entity_poly.entity_id
_entity_poly.type
_entity_poly.pdbx_seq_one_letter_code
_entity_poly.pdbx_strand_id
1 'polypeptide(L)'
;LKRCLISEVNTLLEPVRQHFLQDETASELLGKVREWRRDTLVPTSSLTRLEVSFPDGAPIFAVFAPLPSEHVLLSDAWSMIERLRRAPKSSTPVLWLQDWSARALGRAGGSVDCV
;
A
#
# COMPACT_ATOMS: atom_id res chain seq x y z
N LEU A 1 32.19 -26.89 29.48
CA LEU A 1 31.72 -25.69 28.76
C LEU A 1 30.36 -25.89 28.08
N LYS A 2 30.24 -26.71 27.02
CA LYS A 2 28.96 -26.93 26.30
C LYS A 2 27.78 -27.34 27.21
N ARG A 3 28.02 -28.20 28.20
CA ARG A 3 26.98 -28.65 29.15
C ARG A 3 26.43 -27.52 30.04
N CYS A 4 27.32 -26.65 30.54
CA CYS A 4 26.94 -25.48 31.33
C CYS A 4 26.18 -24.46 30.47
N LEU A 5 26.59 -24.28 29.20
CA LEU A 5 25.88 -23.41 28.28
C LEU A 5 24.45 -23.91 27.99
N ILE A 6 24.27 -25.22 27.81
CA ILE A 6 22.95 -25.81 27.59
C ILE A 6 22.03 -25.61 28.81
N SER A 7 22.55 -25.75 30.04
CA SER A 7 21.74 -25.53 31.24
C SER A 7 21.29 -24.07 31.35
N GLU A 8 22.22 -23.12 31.16
CA GLU A 8 21.89 -21.69 31.24
C GLU A 8 20.88 -21.27 30.15
N VAL A 9 21.08 -21.73 28.91
CA VAL A 9 20.16 -21.42 27.81
C VAL A 9 18.77 -22.02 28.05
N ASN A 10 18.69 -23.25 28.56
CA ASN A 10 17.39 -23.86 28.87
C ASN A 10 16.68 -23.12 30.00
N THR A 11 17.39 -22.71 31.06
CA THR A 11 16.83 -21.91 32.16
C THR A 11 16.26 -20.58 31.64
N LEU A 12 16.96 -19.91 30.74
CA LEU A 12 16.52 -18.64 30.15
C LEU A 12 15.30 -18.81 29.22
N LEU A 13 15.19 -19.93 28.50
CA LEU A 13 14.10 -20.19 27.56
C LEU A 13 12.85 -20.80 28.21
N GLU A 14 12.97 -21.36 29.41
CA GLU A 14 11.87 -22.02 30.11
C GLU A 14 10.62 -21.15 30.32
N PRO A 15 10.70 -19.87 30.77
CA PRO A 15 9.51 -19.04 30.91
C PRO A 15 8.79 -18.80 29.57
N VAL A 16 9.55 -18.71 28.47
CA VAL A 16 8.99 -18.57 27.12
C VAL A 16 8.27 -19.85 26.71
N ARG A 17 8.86 -21.03 26.98
CA ARG A 17 8.20 -22.32 26.72
C ARG A 17 6.90 -22.46 27.49
N GLN A 18 6.89 -22.08 28.77
CA GLN A 18 5.70 -22.13 29.60
C GLN A 18 4.59 -21.19 29.09
N HIS A 19 4.94 -19.98 28.64
CA HIS A 19 3.98 -19.07 28.04
C HIS A 19 3.31 -19.66 26.80
N PHE A 20 4.08 -20.26 25.87
CA PHE A 20 3.53 -20.93 24.68
C PHE A 20 2.78 -22.24 24.98
N LEU A 21 2.92 -22.82 26.18
CA LEU A 21 2.20 -24.03 26.61
C LEU A 21 0.89 -23.71 27.33
N GLN A 22 0.84 -22.60 28.06
CA GLN A 22 -0.30 -22.22 28.91
C GLN A 22 -1.26 -21.26 28.21
N ASP A 23 -0.77 -20.48 27.25
CA ASP A 23 -1.59 -19.53 26.48
C ASP A 23 -1.97 -20.14 25.12
N GLU A 24 -3.28 -20.37 24.95
CA GLU A 24 -3.87 -20.94 23.75
C GLU A 24 -3.61 -20.07 22.52
N THR A 25 -3.68 -18.74 22.66
CA THR A 25 -3.45 -17.80 21.55
C THR A 25 -1.99 -17.79 21.11
N ALA A 26 -1.06 -17.85 22.07
CA ALA A 26 0.37 -17.92 21.79
C ALA A 26 0.73 -19.26 21.12
N SER A 27 0.15 -20.36 21.60
CA SER A 27 0.33 -21.70 21.01
C SER A 27 -0.14 -21.76 19.56
N GLU A 28 -1.32 -21.20 19.26
CA GLU A 28 -1.84 -21.10 17.89
C GLU A 28 -0.93 -20.28 16.96
N LEU A 29 -0.43 -19.13 17.43
CA LEU A 29 0.50 -18.30 16.67
C LEU A 29 1.82 -19.04 16.39
N LEU A 30 2.34 -19.76 17.38
CA LEU A 30 3.54 -20.58 17.20
C LEU A 30 3.30 -21.72 16.19
N GLY A 31 2.09 -22.29 16.16
CA GLY A 31 1.64 -23.24 15.15
C GLY A 31 1.71 -22.65 13.73
N LYS A 32 1.13 -21.47 13.52
CA LYS A 32 1.14 -20.75 12.23
C LYS A 32 2.56 -20.42 11.76
N VAL A 33 3.44 -19.97 12.66
CA VAL A 33 4.85 -19.68 12.33
C VAL A 33 5.61 -20.96 11.96
N ARG A 34 5.34 -22.09 12.63
CA ARG A 34 5.91 -23.40 12.26
C ARG A 34 5.42 -23.88 10.90
N GLU A 35 4.18 -23.57 10.55
CA GLU A 35 3.65 -23.85 9.21
C GLU A 35 4.38 -23.05 8.14
N TRP A 36 4.63 -21.75 8.36
CA TRP A 36 5.39 -20.89 7.44
C TRP A 36 6.83 -21.33 7.19
N ARG A 37 7.42 -22.10 8.11
CA ARG A 37 8.76 -22.68 7.96
C ARG A 37 8.78 -23.90 7.03
N ARG A 38 7.64 -24.53 6.72
CA ARG A 38 7.61 -25.67 5.81
C ARG A 38 7.91 -25.17 4.40
N ASP A 39 9.00 -25.66 3.80
CA ASP A 39 9.51 -25.30 2.46
C ASP A 39 8.52 -25.57 1.31
N THR A 40 7.33 -26.10 1.59
CA THR A 40 6.24 -26.31 0.64
C THR A 40 5.33 -25.08 0.46
N LEU A 41 5.51 -24.01 1.23
CA LEU A 41 4.74 -22.78 1.06
C LEU A 41 5.39 -21.92 -0.03
N VAL A 42 4.87 -22.06 -1.25
CA VAL A 42 5.05 -21.04 -2.28
C VAL A 42 4.33 -19.79 -1.77
N PRO A 43 5.02 -18.64 -1.60
CA PRO A 43 4.34 -17.41 -1.25
C PRO A 43 3.27 -17.17 -2.30
N THR A 44 2.00 -17.07 -1.89
CA THR A 44 0.96 -16.61 -2.80
C THR A 44 1.28 -15.16 -3.10
N SER A 45 2.03 -14.90 -4.17
CA SER A 45 2.18 -13.57 -4.75
C SER A 45 0.88 -13.20 -5.47
N SER A 46 -0.25 -13.36 -4.79
CA SER A 46 -1.51 -12.80 -5.26
C SER A 46 -1.34 -11.30 -5.10
N LEU A 47 -0.80 -10.67 -6.14
CA LEU A 47 -1.04 -9.27 -6.40
C LEU A 47 -2.55 -9.10 -6.29
N THR A 48 -2.99 -8.33 -5.31
CA THR A 48 -4.40 -7.97 -5.18
C THR A 48 -4.70 -7.11 -6.40
N ARG A 49 -5.20 -7.74 -7.46
CA ARG A 49 -5.69 -7.02 -8.62
C ARG A 49 -6.97 -6.35 -8.16
N LEU A 50 -6.87 -5.05 -7.88
CA LEU A 50 -8.03 -4.25 -7.56
C LEU A 50 -8.98 -4.32 -8.76
N GLU A 51 -10.17 -4.90 -8.55
CA GLU A 51 -11.24 -4.82 -9.52
C GLU A 51 -11.77 -3.39 -9.52
N VAL A 52 -11.65 -2.72 -10.65
CA VAL A 52 -12.21 -1.38 -10.83
C VAL A 52 -13.71 -1.56 -11.07
N SER A 53 -14.51 -1.41 -10.03
CA SER A 53 -15.96 -1.36 -10.13
C SER A 53 -16.39 0.06 -10.51
N PHE A 54 -17.10 0.20 -11.62
CA PHE A 54 -17.71 1.46 -12.04
C PHE A 54 -19.15 1.49 -11.52
N PRO A 55 -19.52 2.39 -10.59
CA PRO A 55 -20.85 2.39 -9.97
C PRO A 55 -22.00 2.59 -10.96
N ASP A 56 -21.75 3.30 -12.07
CA ASP A 56 -22.77 3.60 -13.11
C ASP A 56 -22.52 2.88 -14.45
N GLY A 57 -21.52 1.98 -14.52
CA GLY A 57 -21.17 1.24 -15.75
C GLY A 57 -20.60 2.07 -16.92
N ALA A 58 -20.62 3.41 -16.82
CA ALA A 58 -20.02 4.28 -17.83
C ALA A 58 -18.49 4.29 -17.72
N PRO A 59 -17.74 4.16 -18.84
CA PRO A 59 -16.29 4.27 -18.82
C PRO A 59 -15.86 5.67 -18.35
N ILE A 60 -14.84 5.74 -17.50
CA ILE A 60 -14.27 7.02 -17.04
C ILE A 60 -13.08 7.37 -17.92
N PHE A 61 -13.03 8.62 -18.41
CA PHE A 61 -11.88 9.16 -19.12
C PHE A 61 -11.12 10.13 -18.21
N ALA A 62 -10.07 9.65 -17.54
CA ALA A 62 -9.29 10.46 -16.61
C ALA A 62 -8.17 11.21 -17.34
N VAL A 63 -8.09 12.53 -17.12
CA VAL A 63 -6.97 13.36 -17.54
C VAL A 63 -6.27 13.85 -16.29
N PHE A 64 -4.96 13.61 -16.18
CA PHE A 64 -4.17 14.11 -15.07
C PHE A 64 -3.80 15.57 -15.29
N ALA A 65 -4.12 16.42 -14.32
CA ALA A 65 -3.62 17.78 -14.28
C ALA A 65 -2.08 17.78 -14.08
N PRO A 66 -1.37 18.78 -14.61
CA PRO A 66 0.03 19.02 -14.25
C PRO A 66 0.18 19.12 -12.74
N LEU A 67 1.37 18.77 -12.22
CA LEU A 67 1.63 18.96 -10.79
C LEU A 67 1.52 20.46 -10.46
N PRO A 68 0.80 20.82 -9.38
CA PRO A 68 0.77 22.18 -8.86
C PRO A 68 2.18 22.75 -8.73
N SER A 69 2.37 23.92 -9.31
CA SER A 69 3.60 24.69 -9.21
C SER A 69 3.27 26.18 -9.28
N GLU A 70 4.18 27.04 -8.80
CA GLU A 70 4.01 28.50 -8.83
C GLU A 70 3.93 29.05 -10.25
N HIS A 71 4.41 28.29 -11.24
CA HIS A 71 4.45 28.67 -12.64
C HIS A 71 3.65 27.68 -13.48
N VAL A 72 2.37 27.99 -13.70
CA VAL A 72 1.53 27.23 -14.64
C VAL A 72 1.76 27.76 -16.05
N LEU A 73 2.31 26.91 -16.93
CA LEU A 73 2.47 27.26 -18.33
C LEU A 73 1.14 27.14 -19.07
N LEU A 74 0.85 28.12 -19.93
CA LEU A 74 -0.35 28.09 -20.79
C LEU A 74 -0.39 26.84 -21.69
N SER A 75 0.77 26.36 -22.14
CA SER A 75 0.91 25.13 -22.92
C SER A 75 0.35 23.91 -22.19
N ASP A 76 0.53 23.84 -20.88
CA ASP A 76 0.14 22.69 -20.07
C ASP A 76 -1.37 22.71 -19.85
N ALA A 77 -1.92 23.89 -19.53
CA ALA A 77 -3.36 24.11 -19.45
C ALA A 77 -4.06 23.82 -20.79
N TRP A 78 -3.48 24.27 -21.91
CA TRP A 78 -4.02 24.03 -23.24
C TRP A 78 -4.00 22.55 -23.63
N SER A 79 -2.87 21.87 -23.40
CA SER A 79 -2.75 20.43 -23.63
C SER A 79 -3.76 19.62 -22.80
N MET A 80 -4.00 20.02 -21.55
CA MET A 80 -5.01 19.40 -20.69
C MET A 80 -6.43 19.56 -21.25
N ILE A 81 -6.79 20.77 -21.71
CA ILE A 81 -8.09 21.04 -22.33
C ILE A 81 -8.27 20.21 -23.60
N GLU A 82 -7.25 20.14 -24.45
CA GLU A 82 -7.27 19.32 -25.67
C GLU A 82 -7.44 17.82 -25.36
N ARG A 83 -6.84 17.33 -24.28
CA ARG A 83 -7.04 15.94 -23.83
C ARG A 83 -8.46 15.71 -23.33
N LEU A 84 -9.03 16.64 -22.56
CA LEU A 84 -10.42 16.55 -22.10
C LEU A 84 -11.41 16.56 -23.27
N ARG A 85 -11.15 17.36 -24.32
CA ARG A 85 -11.99 17.39 -25.54
C ARG A 85 -11.97 16.08 -26.33
N ARG A 86 -10.91 15.28 -26.18
CA ARG A 86 -10.78 13.97 -26.84
C ARG A 86 -11.50 12.85 -26.10
N ALA A 87 -12.16 13.15 -24.97
CA ALA A 87 -12.94 12.16 -24.24
C ALA A 87 -14.04 11.55 -25.14
N PRO A 88 -14.17 10.22 -25.17
CA PRO A 88 -15.27 9.56 -25.86
C PRO A 88 -16.64 10.06 -25.36
N LYS A 89 -17.61 10.21 -26.27
CA LYS A 89 -18.97 10.67 -25.91
C LYS A 89 -19.70 9.74 -24.95
N SER A 90 -19.30 8.47 -24.90
CA SER A 90 -19.83 7.45 -24.00
C SER A 90 -19.15 7.44 -22.63
N SER A 91 -18.18 8.34 -22.38
CA SER A 91 -17.38 8.36 -21.15
C SER A 91 -17.60 9.63 -20.34
N THR A 92 -17.39 9.52 -19.03
CA THR A 92 -17.37 10.68 -18.13
C THR A 92 -15.94 11.21 -18.04
N PRO A 93 -15.65 12.42 -18.54
CA PRO A 93 -14.33 13.02 -18.39
C PRO A 93 -14.12 13.47 -16.94
N VAL A 94 -13.00 13.07 -16.35
CA VAL A 94 -12.60 13.44 -14.98
C VAL A 94 -11.23 14.10 -15.04
N LEU A 95 -11.11 15.28 -14.46
CA LEU A 95 -9.83 15.94 -14.24
C LEU A 95 -9.28 15.51 -12.87
N TRP A 96 -8.15 14.81 -12.88
CA TRP A 96 -7.49 14.35 -11.65
C TRP A 96 -6.45 15.36 -11.18
N LEU A 97 -6.72 16.00 -10.04
CA LEU A 97 -5.77 16.89 -9.36
C LEU A 97 -4.83 16.06 -8.48
N GLN A 98 -3.54 16.30 -8.63
CA GLN A 98 -2.50 15.45 -8.04
C GLN A 98 -1.97 16.03 -6.72
N ASP A 99 -2.86 16.45 -5.81
CA ASP A 99 -2.47 17.22 -4.62
C ASP A 99 -1.57 16.42 -3.66
N TRP A 100 -1.91 15.16 -3.40
CA TRP A 100 -1.09 14.26 -2.59
C TRP A 100 0.27 13.95 -3.24
N SER A 101 0.29 13.71 -4.55
CA SER A 101 1.53 13.49 -5.29
C SER A 101 2.41 14.75 -5.27
N ALA A 102 1.80 15.93 -5.41
CA ALA A 102 2.49 17.21 -5.35
C ALA A 102 3.13 17.44 -3.98
N ARG A 103 2.41 17.11 -2.91
CA ARG A 103 2.94 17.16 -1.53
C ARG A 103 4.07 16.17 -1.31
N ALA A 104 3.90 14.91 -1.74
CA ALA A 104 4.93 13.88 -1.61
C ALA A 104 6.22 14.23 -2.37
N LEU A 105 6.08 14.92 -3.51
CA LEU A 105 7.19 15.35 -4.36
C LEU A 105 7.72 16.75 -4.02
N GLY A 106 7.19 17.40 -2.97
CA GLY A 106 7.61 18.74 -2.55
C GLY A 106 7.40 19.84 -3.61
N ARG A 107 6.38 19.71 -4.47
CA ARG A 107 6.12 20.63 -5.59
C ARG A 107 5.25 21.83 -5.24
N ALA A 108 4.35 21.65 -4.28
CA ALA A 108 3.62 22.74 -3.65
C ALA A 108 3.99 22.72 -2.16
N GLY A 109 4.40 23.87 -1.61
CA GLY A 109 4.66 24.00 -0.18
C GLY A 109 3.44 23.53 0.58
N GLY A 110 3.53 22.36 1.22
CA GLY A 110 2.40 21.74 1.89
C GLY A 110 2.03 22.54 3.14
N SER A 111 1.17 23.53 2.99
CA SER A 111 0.46 24.10 4.15
C SER A 111 -0.46 23.02 4.73
N VAL A 112 -0.57 22.99 6.05
CA VAL A 112 -1.43 22.06 6.79
C VAL A 112 -2.91 22.27 6.43
N ASP A 113 -3.25 23.44 5.88
CA ASP A 113 -4.62 23.88 5.59
C ASP A 113 -5.17 23.43 4.22
N CYS A 114 -4.36 22.77 3.38
CA CYS A 114 -4.78 22.32 2.03
C CYS A 114 -5.25 20.85 2.00
N VAL A 115 -5.76 20.31 3.11
CA VAL A 115 -6.37 18.97 3.20
C VAL A 115 -7.87 19.09 3.39
#